data_AF-A0A438G7N3-F1
#
_entry.id   AF-A0A438G7N3-F1
#
_cell.length_a   1.000
_cell.length_b   1.000
_cell.length_c   1.000
_cell.angle_alpha   90.00
_cell.angle_beta   90.00
_cell.angle_gamma   90.00
#
_symmetry.space_group_name_H-M   'P 1'
#
loop_
_entity.id
_entity.type
_entity.pdbx_description
1 polymer ?
#
loop_
_entity_poly.entity_id
_entity_poly.type
_entity_poly.pdbx_seq_one_letter_code
_entity_poly.pdbx_strand_id
1 'polypeptide(L)'
;MKNWFEQKRGHVASTVECYMKQYGVSEEQVYSEFQKQIENAWLDINQECLKPTAVSMPLLARILNLSRTTDVIYKEQDSYTHVGKVMRDNIASVLINVVI
;
A
#
# COMPACT_ATOMS: atom_id res chain seq x y z
N MET A 1 4.85 2.92 6.71
CA MET A 1 5.92 3.22 5.73
C MET A 1 7.14 3.82 6.42
N LYS A 2 8.04 3.02 7.01
CA LYS A 2 9.31 3.54 7.51
C LYS A 2 10.38 3.33 6.45
N ASN A 3 10.93 4.41 5.92
CA ASN A 3 11.97 4.41 4.88
C ASN A 3 13.40 4.31 5.44
N TRP A 4 13.57 4.19 6.75
CA TRP A 4 14.86 4.10 7.45
C TRP A 4 15.87 3.16 6.77
N PHE A 5 15.43 1.95 6.36
CA PHE A 5 16.32 0.99 5.70
C PHE A 5 16.83 1.51 4.35
N GLU A 6 15.97 2.21 3.61
CA GLU A 6 16.28 2.82 2.31
C GLU A 6 17.25 3.99 2.46
N GLN A 7 17.02 4.85 3.46
CA GLN A 7 17.91 5.96 3.79
C GLN A 7 19.29 5.47 4.22
N LYS A 8 19.34 4.45 5.07
CA LYS A 8 20.60 3.90 5.60
C LYS A 8 21.50 3.34 4.49
N ARG A 9 20.93 2.77 3.43
CA ARG A 9 21.68 2.23 2.30
C ARG A 9 21.99 3.25 1.19
N GLY A 10 21.62 4.51 1.38
CA GLY A 10 21.83 5.58 0.39
C GLY A 10 20.97 5.41 -0.85
N HIS A 11 19.74 4.89 -0.71
CA HIS A 11 18.83 4.80 -1.83
C HIS A 11 18.36 6.20 -2.29
N VAL A 12 17.75 6.27 -3.47
CA VAL A 12 17.21 7.53 -3.99
C VAL A 12 16.16 8.11 -3.03
N ALA A 13 15.97 9.44 -3.09
CA ALA A 13 15.03 10.13 -2.21
C ALA A 13 13.63 9.53 -2.31
N SER A 14 13.11 9.12 -1.16
CA SER A 14 11.76 8.58 -1.01
C SER A 14 10.70 9.66 -1.20
N THR A 15 9.45 9.26 -1.45
CA THR A 15 8.32 10.19 -1.57
C THR A 15 8.16 11.07 -0.33
N VAL A 16 8.42 10.52 0.86
CA VAL A 16 8.38 11.28 2.12
C VAL A 16 9.44 12.38 2.13
N GLU A 17 10.68 12.06 1.78
CA GLU A 17 11.78 13.04 1.74
C GLU A 17 11.56 14.11 0.68
N CYS A 18 11.08 13.71 -0.51
CA CYS A 18 10.72 14.64 -1.57
C CYS A 18 9.62 15.61 -1.12
N TYR A 19 8.57 15.10 -0.47
CA TYR A 19 7.46 15.92 0.02
C TYR A 19 7.90 16.87 1.13
N MET A 20 8.67 16.39 2.11
CA MET A 20 9.24 17.23 3.17
C MET A 20 10.10 18.35 2.59
N LYS A 21 10.98 18.02 1.64
CA LYS A 21 11.85 19.01 1.00
C LYS A 21 11.08 20.03 0.17
N GLN A 22 10.03 19.60 -0.53
CA GLN A 22 9.23 20.46 -1.40
C GLN A 22 8.37 21.44 -0.61
N TYR A 23 7.78 21.00 0.51
CA TYR A 23 6.79 21.77 1.25
C TYR A 23 7.29 22.27 2.63
N GLY A 24 8.50 21.91 3.05
CA GLY A 24 9.09 22.34 4.32
C GLY A 24 8.36 21.82 5.56
N VAL A 25 7.72 20.65 5.46
CA VAL A 25 6.87 20.05 6.50
C VAL A 25 7.60 18.93 7.27
N SER A 26 7.11 18.60 8.48
CA SER A 26 7.63 17.49 9.28
C SER A 26 7.21 16.13 8.71
N GLU A 27 7.95 15.08 9.05
CA GLU A 27 7.64 13.70 8.62
C GLU A 27 6.23 13.27 9.06
N GLU A 28 5.83 13.64 10.28
CA GLU A 28 4.51 13.37 10.84
C GLU A 28 3.39 14.04 10.04
N GLN A 29 3.61 15.27 9.59
CA GLN A 29 2.67 15.98 8.71
C GLN A 29 2.56 15.28 7.35
N VAL A 30 3.67 14.78 6.79
CA VAL A 30 3.64 14.00 5.55
C VAL A 30 2.87 12.71 5.71
N TYR A 31 3.08 11.95 6.79
CA TYR A 31 2.33 10.72 7.04
C TYR A 31 0.83 10.99 7.21
N SER A 32 0.46 12.04 7.95
CA SER A 32 -0.96 12.42 8.10
C SER A 32 -1.59 12.78 6.75
N GLU A 33 -0.87 13.51 5.90
CA GLU A 33 -1.35 13.89 4.58
C GLU A 33 -1.47 12.69 3.63
N PHE A 34 -0.45 11.82 3.59
CA PHE A 34 -0.51 10.61 2.76
C PHE A 34 -1.59 9.64 3.22
N GLN A 35 -1.85 9.54 4.53
CA GLN A 35 -2.96 8.75 5.04
C GLN A 35 -4.31 9.27 4.53
N LYS A 36 -4.53 10.59 4.54
CA LYS A 36 -5.74 11.20 3.95
C LYS A 36 -5.85 10.94 2.45
N GLN A 37 -4.73 11.03 1.72
CA GLN A 37 -4.73 10.75 0.28
C GLN A 37 -5.06 9.29 -0.02
N ILE A 38 -4.56 8.35 0.78
CA ILE A 38 -4.90 6.93 0.68
C ILE A 38 -6.38 6.70 0.95
N GLU A 39 -6.93 7.32 2.00
CA GLU A 39 -8.36 7.24 2.33
C GLU A 39 -9.25 7.79 1.20
N ASN A 40 -8.89 8.95 0.66
CA ASN A 40 -9.59 9.54 -0.49
C ASN A 40 -9.49 8.64 -1.74
N ALA A 41 -8.31 8.09 -2.03
CA ALA A 41 -8.14 7.16 -3.15
C ALA A 41 -9.00 5.89 -3.00
N TRP A 42 -9.18 5.39 -1.79
CA TRP A 42 -10.12 4.29 -1.53
C TRP A 42 -11.57 4.69 -1.78
N LEU A 43 -11.98 5.91 -1.39
CA LEU A 43 -13.32 6.43 -1.69
C LEU A 43 -13.55 6.53 -3.20
N ASP A 44 -12.58 7.05 -3.94
CA ASP A 44 -12.65 7.18 -5.40
C ASP A 44 -12.78 5.80 -6.07
N ILE A 45 -11.94 4.82 -5.68
CA ILE A 45 -12.02 3.45 -6.18
C ILE A 45 -13.41 2.86 -5.95
N ASN A 46 -13.95 3.03 -4.74
CA ASN A 46 -15.27 2.51 -4.39
C ASN A 46 -16.39 3.18 -5.21
N GLN A 47 -16.33 4.50 -5.38
CA GLN A 47 -17.30 5.23 -6.20
C GLN A 47 -17.26 4.81 -7.67
N GLU A 48 -16.08 4.67 -8.24
CA GLU A 48 -15.92 4.28 -9.64
C GLU A 48 -16.36 2.83 -9.89
N CYS A 49 -16.15 1.91 -8.93
CA CYS A 49 -16.67 0.54 -9.03
C CYS A 49 -18.20 0.43 -8.99
N LEU A 50 -18.91 1.47 -8.56
CA LEU A 50 -20.39 1.51 -8.53
C LEU A 50 -21.01 2.11 -9.81
N LYS A 51 -20.22 2.79 -10.63
CA LYS A 51 -20.69 3.45 -11.85
C LYS A 51 -20.54 2.52 -13.06
N PRO A 52 -21.26 2.78 -14.17
CA PRO A 52 -20.94 2.17 -15.45
C PRO A 52 -19.49 2.51 -15.85
N THR A 53 -18.70 1.49 -16.18
CA THR A 53 -17.28 1.64 -16.50
C THR A 53 -17.01 1.37 -17.97
N ALA A 54 -16.00 2.04 -18.53
CA ALA A 54 -15.60 1.85 -19.92
C ALA A 54 -14.91 0.48 -20.17
N VAL A 55 -14.43 -0.15 -19.11
CA VAL A 55 -13.74 -1.45 -19.13
C VAL A 55 -14.47 -2.42 -18.21
N SER A 56 -14.39 -3.72 -18.52
CA SER A 56 -15.13 -4.72 -17.77
C SER A 56 -14.63 -4.87 -16.32
N MET A 57 -15.56 -5.15 -15.40
CA MET A 57 -15.24 -5.36 -13.98
C MET A 57 -14.17 -6.42 -13.70
N PRO A 58 -14.07 -7.55 -14.44
CA PRO A 58 -12.98 -8.49 -14.25
C PRO A 58 -11.58 -7.91 -14.45
N LEU A 59 -11.42 -6.93 -15.35
CA LEU A 59 -10.15 -6.24 -15.56
C LEU A 59 -9.88 -5.25 -14.42
N LEU A 60 -10.88 -4.46 -14.03
CA LEU A 60 -10.77 -3.53 -12.90
C LEU A 60 -10.49 -4.24 -11.58
N ALA A 61 -11.06 -5.44 -11.38
CA ALA A 61 -10.81 -6.26 -10.21
C ALA A 61 -9.33 -6.62 -10.05
N ARG A 62 -8.55 -6.71 -11.14
CA ARG A 62 -7.10 -6.94 -11.06
C ARG A 62 -6.37 -5.76 -10.42
N ILE A 63 -6.73 -4.54 -10.82
CA ILE A 63 -6.15 -3.30 -10.26
C ILE A 63 -6.59 -3.14 -8.81
N LEU A 64 -7.88 -3.30 -8.54
CA LEU A 64 -8.43 -3.25 -7.18
C LEU A 64 -7.75 -4.25 -6.25
N ASN A 65 -7.58 -5.49 -6.69
CA ASN A 65 -6.91 -6.50 -5.87
C ASN A 65 -5.42 -6.23 -5.72
N LEU A 66 -4.74 -5.62 -6.70
CA LEU A 66 -3.36 -5.17 -6.54
C LEU A 66 -3.25 -4.12 -5.43
N SER A 67 -4.14 -3.11 -5.42
CA SER A 67 -4.20 -2.10 -4.35
C SER A 67 -4.42 -2.73 -2.97
N ARG A 68 -5.35 -3.70 -2.87
CA ARG A 68 -5.59 -4.46 -1.61
C ARG A 68 -4.35 -5.25 -1.19
N THR A 69 -3.68 -5.91 -2.12
CA THR A 69 -2.47 -6.67 -1.83
C THR A 69 -1.34 -5.76 -1.34
N THR A 70 -1.15 -4.58 -1.94
CA THR A 70 -0.17 -3.59 -1.46
C THR A 70 -0.49 -3.13 -0.04
N ASP A 71 -1.75 -2.83 0.27
CA ASP A 71 -2.18 -2.46 1.62
C ASP A 71 -1.86 -3.56 2.65
N VAL A 72 -2.16 -4.81 2.32
CA VAL A 72 -1.87 -5.97 3.20
C VAL A 72 -0.36 -6.19 3.38
N ILE A 73 0.43 -6.11 2.31
CA ILE A 73 1.87 -6.37 2.35
C ILE A 73 2.61 -5.30 3.16
N TYR A 74 2.22 -4.03 3.02
CA TYR A 74 2.96 -2.89 3.58
C TYR A 74 2.30 -2.25 4.81
N LYS A 75 1.24 -2.87 5.36
CA LYS A 75 0.46 -2.34 6.49
C LYS A 75 1.32 -1.88 7.68
N GLU A 76 2.29 -2.70 8.08
CA GLU A 76 3.16 -2.40 9.23
C GLU A 76 4.60 -2.16 8.79
N GLN A 77 5.14 -3.06 7.97
CA GLN A 77 6.51 -3.05 7.48
C GLN A 77 6.58 -3.61 6.06
N ASP A 78 7.78 -3.61 5.47
CA ASP A 78 8.04 -4.29 4.21
C ASP A 78 7.98 -5.82 4.38
N SER A 79 6.76 -6.37 4.37
CA SER A 79 6.53 -7.81 4.50
C SER A 79 6.81 -8.58 3.21
N TYR A 80 7.11 -7.88 2.11
CA TYR A 80 7.50 -8.49 0.85
C TYR A 80 8.95 -8.98 0.94
N THR A 81 9.87 -8.09 1.31
CA THR A 81 11.28 -8.44 1.49
C THR A 81 11.53 -9.13 2.84
N HIS A 82 10.87 -8.65 3.89
CA HIS A 82 11.05 -9.13 5.26
C HIS A 82 9.80 -9.82 5.76
N VAL A 83 9.58 -11.05 5.29
CA VAL A 83 8.38 -11.84 5.58
C VAL A 83 8.29 -12.15 7.08
N GLY A 84 7.44 -11.39 7.78
CA GLY A 84 7.15 -11.57 9.20
C GLY A 84 6.19 -12.74 9.48
N LYS A 85 5.93 -13.03 10.75
CA LYS A 85 5.02 -14.11 11.17
C LYS A 85 3.64 -13.98 10.53
N VAL A 86 3.05 -12.77 10.59
CA VAL A 86 1.72 -12.49 10.03
C VAL A 86 1.63 -12.85 8.54
N MET A 87 2.62 -12.42 7.74
CA MET A 87 2.61 -12.72 6.30
C MET A 87 2.83 -14.22 6.02
N ARG A 88 3.68 -14.91 6.78
CA ARG A 88 3.83 -16.37 6.67
C ARG A 88 2.52 -17.10 6.98
N ASP A 89 1.83 -16.70 8.04
CA ASP A 89 0.56 -17.29 8.45
C ASP A 89 -0.51 -17.05 7.37
N ASN A 90 -0.56 -15.84 6.76
CA ASN A 90 -1.45 -15.53 5.65
C ASN A 90 -1.16 -16.38 4.40
N ILE A 91 0.12 -16.52 4.02
CA ILE A 91 0.55 -17.36 2.89
C ILE A 91 0.15 -18.82 3.12
N ALA A 92 0.42 -19.34 4.32
CA ALA A 92 0.05 -20.70 4.67
C ALA A 92 -1.46 -20.92 4.61
N SER A 93 -2.25 -19.97 5.12
CA SER A 93 -3.71 -20.02 5.10
C SER A 93 -4.29 -20.08 3.67
N VAL A 94 -3.71 -19.34 2.72
CA VAL A 94 -4.27 -19.23 1.36
C VAL A 94 -3.72 -20.29 0.40
N LEU A 95 -2.48 -20.74 0.57
CA LEU A 95 -1.76 -21.54 -0.43
C LEU A 95 -1.32 -22.93 0.04
N ILE A 96 -1.32 -23.19 1.36
CA ILE A 96 -0.79 -24.45 1.92
C ILE A 96 -1.92 -25.23 2.62
N ASN A 97 -2.64 -24.55 3.50
CA ASN A 97 -3.69 -25.16 4.29
C ASN A 97 -4.94 -25.29 3.44
N VAL A 98 -5.42 -26.52 3.28
CA VAL A 98 -6.71 -26.78 2.64
C VAL A 98 -7.81 -26.21 3.52
N VAL A 99 -8.68 -25.38 2.94
CA VAL A 99 -9.94 -25.01 3.57
C VAL A 99 -10.85 -26.23 3.45
N ILE A 100 -10.98 -26.99 4.54
CA ILE A 100 -11.91 -28.12 4.66
C ILE A 100 -13.29 -27.57 5.05
#